data_AF-A0A7S1QWB8-F1
#
_entry.id   AF-A0A7S1QWB8-F1
#
_cell.length_a   1.000
_cell.length_b   1.000
_cell.length_c   1.000
_cell.angle_alpha   90.00
_cell.angle_beta   90.00
_cell.angle_gamma   90.00
#
_symmetry.space_group_name_H-M   'P 1'
#
loop_
_entity.id
_entity.type
_entity.pdbx_description
1 polymer ?
#
loop_
_entity_poly.entity_id
_entity_poly.type
_entity_poly.pdbx_seq_one_letter_code
_entity_poly.pdbx_strand_id
1 'polypeptide(L)'
;GARWLSFMPDGLAVPPHLSPRRRASHCAMFDFESLAEDPEEELSSSVPKPLRRKLRVLALHGGGSNINIMQYQVMSLRRMLGDKAEWSFLNGGWDWTFDKGMEPTEIAVSLADGMPFFGWYRVVNDDDTDRNY
;
A
#
# COMPACT_ATOMS: atom_id res chain seq x y z
N GLY A 1 35.96 -16.97 1.94
CA GLY A 1 35.32 -15.66 1.74
C GLY A 1 35.17 -15.00 3.10
N ALA A 2 35.71 -13.80 3.27
CA ALA A 2 36.00 -13.19 4.56
C ALA A 2 34.76 -12.83 5.41
N ARG A 3 34.92 -13.04 6.73
CA ARG A 3 34.06 -12.63 7.85
C ARG A 3 34.16 -11.11 8.03
N TRP A 4 33.02 -10.41 8.11
CA TRP A 4 32.97 -9.03 8.57
C TRP A 4 32.74 -9.02 10.08
N LEU A 5 33.75 -8.54 10.82
CA LEU A 5 33.67 -8.20 12.24
C LEU A 5 33.34 -6.71 12.36
N SER A 6 32.33 -6.41 13.16
CA SER A 6 31.96 -5.07 13.60
C SER A 6 33.08 -4.44 14.42
N PHE A 7 33.36 -3.15 14.19
CA PHE A 7 34.09 -2.30 15.13
C PHE A 7 33.54 -0.88 15.05
N MET A 8 32.93 -0.42 16.15
CA MET A 8 32.66 1.00 16.40
C MET A 8 33.87 1.61 17.14
N PRO A 9 34.17 2.90 16.95
CA PRO A 9 34.91 3.68 17.91
C PRO A 9 33.99 4.65 18.68
N ASP A 10 34.14 4.61 20.00
CA ASP A 10 33.60 5.53 20.99
C ASP A 10 34.17 6.95 20.87
N GLY A 11 33.30 7.94 21.14
CA GLY A 11 33.58 8.95 22.18
C GLY A 11 34.17 10.32 21.80
N LEU A 12 33.75 11.31 22.60
CA LEU A 12 34.18 12.73 22.75
C LEU A 12 33.36 13.75 21.94
N ALA A 13 32.78 14.84 22.47
CA ALA A 13 32.73 15.39 23.83
C ALA A 13 31.61 16.46 23.91
N VAL A 14 30.98 16.60 25.09
CA VAL A 14 30.02 17.66 25.44
C VAL A 14 30.78 18.81 26.12
N PRO A 15 30.56 20.09 25.78
CA PRO A 15 31.10 21.19 26.57
C PRO A 15 30.23 21.51 27.80
N PRO A 16 30.82 21.57 29.02
CA PRO A 16 30.17 22.07 30.22
C PRO A 16 30.35 23.60 30.36
N HIS A 17 29.64 24.19 31.33
CA HIS A 17 29.84 25.51 31.98
C HIS A 17 29.24 26.78 31.32
N LEU A 18 28.01 27.12 31.71
CA LEU A 18 27.64 28.50 32.09
C LEU A 18 26.63 28.42 33.24
N SER A 19 26.98 28.99 34.39
CA SER A 19 26.11 29.27 35.53
C SER A 19 26.26 30.75 35.91
N PRO A 20 25.58 31.27 36.94
CA PRO A 20 24.14 31.50 37.07
C PRO A 20 23.84 33.01 37.22
N ARG A 21 22.65 33.47 36.84
CA ARG A 21 22.15 34.79 37.30
C ARG A 21 20.72 34.70 37.83
N ARG A 22 20.62 34.71 39.16
CA ARG A 22 19.41 35.10 39.89
C ARG A 22 19.16 36.59 39.67
N ARG A 23 17.91 36.99 39.46
CA ARG A 23 17.26 38.06 40.22
C ARG A 23 15.76 37.85 40.22
N ALA A 24 15.22 37.98 41.42
CA ALA A 24 13.82 37.86 41.75
C ALA A 24 13.01 39.06 41.22
N SER A 25 11.70 38.83 41.28
CA SER A 25 10.63 39.77 41.67
C SER A 25 9.59 39.97 40.58
N HIS A 26 8.46 39.30 40.70
CA HIS A 26 7.27 39.95 41.26
C HIS A 26 6.20 38.90 41.58
N CYS A 27 5.71 38.92 42.82
CA CYS A 27 4.45 38.27 43.19
C CYS A 27 3.33 38.87 42.35
N ALA A 28 2.60 38.02 41.63
CA ALA A 28 1.19 38.24 41.36
C ALA A 28 0.44 37.14 42.10
N MET A 29 -0.19 37.54 43.21
CA MET A 29 -1.24 36.78 43.87
C MET A 29 -2.36 36.62 42.85
N PHE A 30 -2.67 35.39 42.46
CA PHE A 30 -3.92 35.08 41.78
C PHE A 30 -4.65 34.04 42.60
N ASP A 31 -5.83 34.44 43.03
CA ASP A 31 -6.73 33.73 43.92
C ASP A 31 -7.09 32.36 43.35
N PHE A 32 -6.55 31.33 44.01
CA PHE A 32 -6.90 29.94 43.80
C PHE A 32 -8.16 29.65 44.61
N GLU A 33 -9.30 30.18 44.15
CA GLU A 33 -10.59 29.84 44.73
C GLU A 33 -11.49 29.20 43.68
N SER A 34 -11.64 27.89 43.84
CA SER A 34 -12.91 27.17 43.73
C SER A 34 -13.67 27.32 42.42
N LEU A 35 -13.44 26.39 41.49
CA LEU A 35 -14.53 25.82 40.71
C LEU A 35 -14.29 24.32 40.48
N ALA A 36 -15.17 23.54 41.11
CA ALA A 36 -15.68 22.22 40.77
C ALA A 36 -14.74 21.24 40.05
N GLU A 37 -14.51 20.12 40.72
CA GLU A 37 -14.05 18.87 40.15
C GLU A 37 -14.90 18.54 38.90
N ASP A 38 -14.30 18.69 37.72
CA ASP A 38 -14.86 18.13 36.50
C ASP A 38 -14.84 16.60 36.65
N PRO A 39 -15.97 15.90 36.41
CA PRO A 39 -15.99 14.45 36.50
C PRO A 39 -15.00 13.90 35.49
N GLU A 40 -14.03 13.12 35.96
CA GLU A 40 -13.17 12.32 35.10
C GLU A 40 -14.07 11.38 34.30
N GLU A 41 -14.46 11.85 33.11
CA GLU A 41 -15.07 11.04 32.08
C GLU A 41 -13.98 10.05 31.69
N GLU A 42 -13.94 8.90 32.36
CA GLU A 42 -13.14 7.75 31.99
C GLU A 42 -13.47 7.46 30.53
N LEU A 43 -12.65 8.03 29.64
CA LEU A 43 -12.66 7.76 28.22
C LEU A 43 -12.28 6.30 28.11
N SER A 44 -13.28 5.42 28.17
CA SER A 44 -13.11 3.98 28.04
C SER A 44 -12.51 3.79 26.66
N SER A 45 -11.19 3.73 26.62
CA SER A 45 -10.42 3.49 25.40
C SER A 45 -10.57 2.01 25.14
N SER A 46 -11.76 1.59 24.74
CA SER A 46 -11.96 0.28 24.16
C SER A 46 -11.22 0.32 22.83
N VAL A 47 -9.91 0.07 22.89
CA VAL A 47 -9.04 -0.08 21.73
C VAL A 47 -9.77 -1.04 20.80
N PRO A 48 -10.14 -0.62 19.57
CA PRO A 48 -10.91 -1.47 18.67
C PRO A 48 -10.15 -2.79 18.52
N LYS A 49 -10.76 -3.89 18.96
CA LYS A 49 -10.14 -5.21 18.84
C LYS A 49 -9.81 -5.42 17.37
N PRO A 50 -8.55 -5.80 17.03
CA PRO A 50 -8.16 -5.96 15.65
C PRO A 50 -9.08 -6.98 14.99
N LEU A 51 -9.81 -6.50 13.98
CA LEU A 51 -10.75 -7.32 13.22
C LEU A 51 -9.95 -8.41 12.52
N ARG A 52 -10.15 -9.66 12.93
CA ARG A 52 -9.57 -10.85 12.29
C ARG A 52 -10.28 -11.16 10.96
N ARG A 53 -10.38 -10.17 10.07
CA ARG A 53 -10.99 -10.32 8.75
C ARG A 53 -9.91 -10.60 7.73
N LYS A 54 -10.24 -11.44 6.74
CA LYS A 54 -9.37 -11.67 5.59
C LYS A 54 -9.35 -10.42 4.71
N LEU A 55 -8.21 -10.14 4.09
CA LEU A 55 -8.08 -9.16 3.03
C LEU A 55 -8.96 -9.60 1.85
N ARG A 56 -9.70 -8.69 1.23
CA ARG A 56 -10.43 -8.96 -0.01
C ARG A 56 -9.72 -8.29 -1.16
N VAL A 57 -9.32 -9.06 -2.16
CA VAL A 57 -8.57 -8.59 -3.32
C VAL A 57 -9.40 -8.83 -4.57
N LEU A 58 -9.72 -7.74 -5.27
CA LEU A 58 -10.25 -7.78 -6.62
C LEU A 58 -9.10 -7.59 -7.60
N ALA A 59 -8.84 -8.61 -8.43
CA ALA A 59 -7.79 -8.57 -9.45
C ALA A 59 -8.41 -8.36 -10.83
N LEU A 60 -7.99 -7.28 -11.49
CA LEU A 60 -8.45 -6.88 -12.83
C LEU A 60 -7.26 -6.94 -13.79
N HIS A 61 -7.45 -7.60 -14.92
CA HIS A 61 -6.41 -7.72 -15.95
C HIS A 61 -6.32 -6.47 -16.82
N GLY A 62 -5.20 -6.27 -17.53
CA GLY A 62 -5.08 -5.22 -18.56
C GLY A 62 -5.80 -5.57 -19.87
N GLY A 63 -5.83 -4.65 -20.84
CA GLY A 63 -6.33 -4.97 -22.19
C GLY A 63 -5.55 -6.12 -22.84
N GLY A 64 -6.22 -6.93 -23.66
CA GLY A 64 -5.60 -8.06 -24.34
C GLY A 64 -5.16 -9.17 -23.39
N SER A 65 -5.94 -9.41 -22.33
CA SER A 65 -5.65 -10.41 -21.30
C SER A 65 -6.94 -11.10 -20.82
N ASN A 66 -6.82 -12.05 -19.89
CA ASN A 66 -7.95 -12.75 -19.28
C ASN A 66 -7.63 -13.20 -17.85
N ILE A 67 -8.61 -13.82 -17.19
CA ILE A 67 -8.45 -14.32 -15.81
C ILE A 67 -7.29 -15.30 -15.62
N ASN A 68 -6.92 -16.12 -16.61
CA ASN A 68 -5.85 -17.11 -16.47
C ASN A 68 -4.49 -16.42 -16.42
N ILE A 69 -4.28 -15.48 -17.34
CA ILE A 69 -3.08 -14.65 -17.38
C ILE A 69 -2.97 -13.82 -16.10
N MET A 70 -4.07 -13.23 -15.63
CA MET A 70 -4.11 -12.48 -14.36
C MET A 70 -3.72 -13.36 -13.17
N GLN A 71 -4.30 -14.56 -13.07
CA GLN A 71 -3.97 -15.51 -12.00
C GLN A 71 -2.50 -15.92 -12.01
N TYR A 72 -1.91 -16.11 -13.20
CA TYR A 72 -0.49 -16.38 -13.35
C TYR A 72 0.36 -15.19 -12.85
N GLN A 73 0.02 -13.96 -13.25
CA GLN A 73 0.75 -12.75 -12.85
C GLN A 73 0.76 -12.53 -11.33
N VAL A 74 -0.36 -12.78 -10.63
CA VAL A 74 -0.43 -12.62 -9.17
C VAL A 74 -0.14 -13.89 -8.38
N MET A 75 0.28 -14.98 -9.04
CA MET A 75 0.48 -16.28 -8.38
C MET A 75 1.41 -16.19 -7.16
N SER A 76 2.55 -15.50 -7.30
CA SER A 76 3.52 -15.33 -6.20
C SER A 76 2.92 -14.54 -5.04
N LEU A 77 2.16 -13.49 -5.32
CA LEU A 77 1.50 -12.69 -4.29
C LEU A 77 0.42 -13.49 -3.56
N ARG A 78 -0.38 -14.26 -4.31
CA ARG A 78 -1.39 -15.16 -3.74
C ARG A 78 -0.78 -16.22 -2.84
N ARG A 79 0.37 -16.78 -3.22
CA ARG A 79 1.13 -17.73 -2.38
C ARG A 79 1.64 -17.10 -1.08
N MET A 80 2.12 -15.85 -1.14
CA MET A 80 2.60 -15.14 0.06
C MET A 80 1.46 -14.78 1.02
N LEU A 81 0.29 -14.37 0.50
CA LEU A 81 -0.85 -14.01 1.34
C LEU A 81 -1.58 -15.23 1.91
N GLY A 82 -1.58 -16.36 1.20
CA GLY A 82 -2.17 -17.61 1.67
C GLY A 82 -3.64 -17.45 2.08
N ASP A 83 -3.97 -17.91 3.28
CA ASP A 83 -5.34 -17.88 3.84
C ASP A 83 -5.79 -16.51 4.34
N LYS A 84 -4.87 -15.53 4.39
CA LYS A 84 -5.12 -14.17 4.86
C LYS A 84 -5.88 -13.33 3.84
N ALA A 85 -6.02 -13.79 2.60
CA ALA A 85 -6.69 -13.06 1.52
C ALA A 85 -7.70 -13.91 0.74
N GLU A 86 -8.83 -13.30 0.41
CA GLU A 86 -9.85 -13.78 -0.52
C GLU A 86 -9.69 -13.07 -1.85
N TRP A 87 -9.60 -13.82 -2.95
CA TRP A 87 -9.34 -13.27 -4.28
C TRP A 87 -10.57 -13.43 -5.17
N SER A 88 -10.92 -12.36 -5.88
CA SER A 88 -11.92 -12.35 -6.94
C SER A 88 -11.25 -11.91 -8.24
N PHE A 89 -11.49 -12.66 -9.32
CA PHE A 89 -10.97 -12.38 -10.66
C PHE A 89 -12.15 -12.12 -11.57
N LEU A 90 -12.07 -11.06 -12.37
CA LEU A 90 -13.12 -10.71 -13.32
C LEU A 90 -12.51 -10.52 -14.71
N ASN A 91 -13.25 -10.94 -15.74
CA ASN A 91 -12.97 -10.58 -17.11
C ASN A 91 -13.66 -9.26 -17.46
N GLY A 92 -13.06 -8.53 -18.40
CA GLY A 92 -13.72 -7.42 -19.08
C GLY A 92 -14.98 -7.87 -19.84
N GLY A 93 -15.85 -6.92 -20.14
CA GLY A 93 -17.11 -7.18 -20.86
C GLY A 93 -16.99 -7.14 -22.39
N TRP A 94 -15.81 -6.83 -22.92
CA TRP A 94 -15.59 -6.66 -24.36
C TRP A 94 -14.56 -7.64 -24.85
N ASP A 95 -14.83 -8.27 -25.99
CA ASP A 95 -13.84 -9.06 -26.71
C ASP A 95 -12.70 -8.15 -27.18
N TRP A 96 -11.47 -8.59 -26.96
CA TRP A 96 -10.29 -7.88 -27.40
C TRP A 96 -9.91 -8.31 -28.81
N THR A 97 -9.78 -7.33 -29.70
CA THR A 97 -9.25 -7.54 -31.04
C THR A 97 -7.85 -6.96 -31.12
N PHE A 98 -6.92 -7.75 -31.63
CA PHE A 98 -5.57 -7.31 -31.89
C PHE A 98 -5.50 -6.56 -33.22
N ASP A 99 -4.77 -5.46 -33.25
CA ASP A 99 -4.52 -4.73 -34.49
C ASP A 99 -3.70 -5.56 -35.48
N LYS A 100 -3.82 -5.23 -36.76
CA LYS A 100 -3.17 -5.99 -37.82
C LYS A 100 -1.64 -6.02 -37.63
N GLY A 101 -1.09 -7.20 -37.41
CA GLY A 101 0.34 -7.40 -37.19
C GLY A 101 0.76 -7.41 -35.71
N MET A 102 -0.16 -7.13 -34.78
CA MET A 102 0.06 -7.16 -33.34
C MET A 102 -0.56 -8.42 -32.73
N GLU A 103 -0.13 -9.60 -33.16
CA GLU A 103 -0.64 -10.86 -32.62
C GLU A 103 -0.19 -11.07 -31.16
N PRO A 104 -1.01 -11.74 -30.32
CA PRO A 104 -0.59 -12.11 -28.98
C PRO A 104 0.65 -13.01 -29.05
N THR A 105 1.63 -12.73 -28.18
CA THR A 105 2.82 -13.57 -28.07
C THR A 105 2.46 -15.03 -27.78
N GLU A 106 3.27 -15.98 -28.24
CA GLU A 106 3.06 -17.42 -27.98
C GLU A 106 2.88 -17.73 -26.48
N ILE A 107 3.60 -17.01 -25.63
CA ILE A 107 3.49 -17.14 -24.17
C ILE A 107 2.11 -16.69 -23.69
N ALA A 108 1.59 -15.57 -24.20
CA ALA A 108 0.26 -15.09 -23.84
C ALA A 108 -0.83 -16.06 -24.30
N VAL A 109 -0.70 -16.63 -25.51
CA VAL A 109 -1.62 -17.66 -26.02
C VAL A 109 -1.59 -18.92 -25.16
N SER A 110 -0.40 -19.37 -24.76
CA SER A 110 -0.23 -20.52 -23.88
C SER A 110 -0.85 -20.27 -22.49
N LEU A 111 -0.59 -19.10 -21.90
CA LEU A 111 -1.16 -18.72 -20.60
C LEU A 111 -2.67 -18.49 -20.64
N ALA A 112 -3.22 -18.13 -21.81
CA ALA A 112 -4.66 -17.98 -21.98
C ALA A 112 -5.39 -19.34 -21.92
N ASP A 113 -4.71 -20.45 -22.21
CA ASP A 113 -5.27 -21.81 -22.18
C ASP A 113 -6.56 -21.93 -23.01
N GLY A 114 -6.52 -21.38 -24.24
CA GLY A 114 -7.65 -21.39 -25.17
C GLY A 114 -8.79 -20.43 -24.82
N MET A 115 -8.70 -19.68 -23.71
CA MET A 115 -9.68 -18.64 -23.40
C MET A 115 -9.48 -17.40 -24.28
N PRO A 116 -10.57 -16.70 -24.66
CA PRO A 116 -10.47 -15.43 -25.38
C PRO A 116 -9.79 -14.35 -24.53
N PHE A 117 -9.35 -13.29 -25.22
CA PHE A 117 -8.79 -12.10 -24.61
C PHE A 117 -9.89 -11.02 -24.48
N PHE A 118 -9.83 -10.26 -23.39
CA PHE A 118 -10.86 -9.27 -23.05
C PHE A 118 -10.28 -7.88 -22.80
N GLY A 119 -11.14 -6.88 -22.96
CA GLY A 119 -10.92 -5.49 -22.56
C GLY A 119 -12.04 -4.99 -21.65
N TRP A 120 -11.72 -4.02 -20.79
CA TRP A 120 -12.72 -3.36 -19.92
C TRP A 120 -13.53 -2.31 -20.66
N TYR A 121 -12.93 -1.70 -21.66
CA TYR A 121 -13.51 -0.67 -22.50
C TYR A 121 -13.03 -0.87 -23.94
N ARG A 122 -13.83 -0.40 -24.90
CA ARG A 122 -13.43 -0.33 -26.30
C ARG A 122 -12.63 0.95 -26.50
N VAL A 123 -11.42 0.84 -27.04
CA VAL A 123 -10.68 1.99 -27.55
C VAL A 123 -11.05 2.14 -29.02
N VAL A 124 -11.60 3.30 -29.38
CA VAL A 124 -11.80 3.69 -30.77
C VAL A 124 -10.82 4.83 -30.99
N ASN A 125 -9.82 4.62 -31.83
CA ASN A 125 -8.93 5.70 -32.24
C ASN A 125 -9.69 6.50 -33.32
N ASP A 126 -10.06 7.74 -33.00
CA ASP A 126 -10.68 8.67 -33.96
C ASP A 126 -9.66 9.28 -34.93
N ASP A 127 -8.38 9.08 -34.68
CA ASP A 127 -7.30 9.62 -35.49
C ASP A 127 -6.79 8.59 -36.50
N ASP A 128 -6.77 8.95 -37.79
CA ASP A 128 -6.10 8.25 -38.90
C ASP A 128 -4.55 8.14 -38.73
N THR A 129 -4.04 8.47 -37.55
CA THR A 129 -2.62 8.34 -37.21
C THR A 129 -2.43 7.07 -36.39
N ASP A 130 -1.81 6.06 -37.01
CA ASP A 130 -1.30 4.85 -36.36
C ASP A 130 -0.36 5.23 -35.21
N ARG A 131 -0.92 5.38 -34.00
CA ARG A 131 -0.14 5.44 -32.76
C ARG A 131 -0.09 4.04 -32.20
N ASN A 132 0.98 3.32 -32.55
CA ASN A 132 1.31 2.03 -31.95
C ASN A 132 1.65 2.25 -30.47
N TYR A 133 0.84 1.68 -29.58
CA TYR A 133 1.12 1.55 -28.14
C TYR A 133 1.61 0.14 -27.81
#